data_AF-A0A520Q889-F1
#
_entry.id   AF-A0A520Q889-F1
#
_cell.length_a   1.000
_cell.length_b   1.000
_cell.length_c   1.000
_cell.angle_alpha   90.00
_cell.angle_beta   90.00
_cell.angle_gamma   90.00
#
_symmetry.space_group_name_H-M   'P 1'
#
loop_
_entity.id
_entity.type
_entity.pdbx_description
1 polymer ?
#
loop_
_entity_poly.entity_id
_entity_poly.type
_entity_poly.pdbx_seq_one_letter_code
_entity_poly.pdbx_strand_id
1 'polypeptide(L)'
;MATQPPLTLRLREPALRRADGLFYLLKARLGKVRPEVFAAFAFKNDERSFARRLLERHPRYWLFRTNQQRFCGDFLAVDMASPDVASRRVLAIDLKLGKDVVEGGGGAGNSFTQLDAAVADVARRLGVISPDAAPLRLTGDASSLLAHLG
;
A
#
# COMPACT_ATOMS: atom_id res chain seq x y z
N MET A 1 12.05 17.39 18.06
CA MET A 1 10.76 17.38 17.32
C MET A 1 10.36 15.94 17.07
N ALA A 2 9.16 15.52 17.44
CA ALA A 2 8.70 14.16 17.16
C ALA A 2 8.49 14.00 15.64
N THR A 3 9.33 13.21 14.99
CA THR A 3 9.17 12.88 13.56
C THR A 3 7.85 12.15 13.40
N GLN A 4 6.91 12.72 12.65
CA GLN A 4 5.65 12.04 12.37
C GLN A 4 5.93 10.69 11.70
N PRO A 5 5.19 9.62 12.06
CA PRO A 5 5.36 8.33 11.43
C PRO A 5 5.05 8.43 9.94
N PRO A 6 5.72 7.63 9.10
CA PRO A 6 5.46 7.64 7.66
C PRO A 6 4.02 7.22 7.35
N LEU A 7 3.51 7.65 6.19
CA LEU A 7 2.20 7.24 5.69
C LEU A 7 2.27 5.97 4.85
N THR A 8 3.40 5.74 4.19
CA THR A 8 3.62 4.58 3.32
C THR A 8 4.93 3.89 3.64
N LEU A 9 5.05 2.62 3.29
CA LEU A 9 6.29 1.86 3.33
C LEU A 9 6.35 0.97 2.11
N ARG A 10 7.34 1.18 1.24
CA ARG A 10 7.51 0.36 0.05
C ARG A 10 7.83 -1.08 0.46
N LEU A 11 6.99 -2.00 0.01
CA LEU A 11 7.20 -3.42 0.14
C LEU A 11 8.07 -3.92 -1.01
N ARG A 12 8.89 -4.92 -0.71
CA ARG A 12 9.65 -5.69 -1.70
C ARG A 12 9.41 -7.15 -1.43
N GLU A 13 9.32 -7.94 -2.50
CA GLU A 13 9.04 -9.38 -2.42
C GLU A 13 9.95 -10.12 -1.41
N PRO A 14 11.28 -9.89 -1.35
CA PRO A 14 12.13 -10.58 -0.39
C PRO A 14 11.80 -10.28 1.07
N ALA A 15 11.33 -9.05 1.36
CA ALA A 15 10.92 -8.66 2.69
C ALA A 15 9.60 -9.31 3.13
N LEU A 16 8.76 -9.72 2.18
CA LEU A 16 7.50 -10.42 2.47
C LEU A 16 7.70 -11.91 2.76
N ARG A 17 8.84 -12.50 2.35
CA ARG A 17 9.18 -13.90 2.68
C ARG A 17 9.56 -14.10 4.15
N ARG A 18 10.12 -13.07 4.79
CA ARG A 18 10.60 -13.16 6.18
C ARG A 18 9.59 -12.61 7.18
N ALA A 19 9.44 -13.28 8.32
CA ALA A 19 8.56 -12.83 9.40
C ALA A 19 8.95 -11.44 9.96
N ASP A 20 10.24 -11.15 9.98
CA ASP A 20 10.83 -9.90 10.47
C ASP A 20 11.04 -8.84 9.38
N GLY A 21 10.72 -9.13 8.11
CA GLY A 21 11.10 -8.27 6.99
C GLY A 21 10.49 -6.87 7.05
N LEU A 22 9.26 -6.75 7.56
CA LEU A 22 8.60 -5.46 7.78
C LEU A 22 9.36 -4.59 8.78
N PHE A 23 9.86 -5.19 9.87
CA PHE A 23 10.64 -4.49 10.88
C PHE A 23 11.92 -3.93 10.28
N TYR A 24 12.63 -4.70 9.44
CA TYR A 24 13.84 -4.24 8.77
C TYR A 24 13.56 -3.12 7.76
N LEU A 25 12.46 -3.18 7.02
CA LEU A 25 12.05 -2.10 6.12
C LEU A 25 11.78 -0.80 6.90
N LEU A 26 11.07 -0.88 8.03
CA LEU A 26 10.83 0.27 8.89
C LEU A 26 12.12 0.80 9.52
N LYS A 27 13.01 -0.08 9.98
CA LYS A 27 14.31 0.28 10.54
C LYS A 27 15.17 0.99 9.51
N ALA A 28 15.21 0.49 8.28
CA ALA A 28 15.91 1.15 7.17
C ALA A 28 15.31 2.52 6.84
N ARG A 29 13.99 2.69 6.97
CA ARG A 29 13.30 3.97 6.71
C ARG A 29 13.45 4.99 7.84
N LEU A 30 13.52 4.56 9.10
CA LEU A 30 13.38 5.43 10.27
C LEU A 30 14.60 5.43 11.21
N GLY A 31 15.57 4.54 11.00
CA GLY A 31 16.70 4.29 11.91
C GLY A 31 16.29 3.51 13.16
N LYS A 32 15.35 4.05 13.94
CA LYS A 32 14.77 3.42 15.14
C LYS A 32 13.28 3.17 14.95
N VAL A 33 12.85 1.93 15.18
CA VAL A 33 11.43 1.55 15.09
C VAL A 33 10.84 1.54 16.48
N ARG A 34 9.82 2.39 16.70
CA ARG A 34 9.03 2.38 17.94
C ARG A 34 7.87 1.39 17.81
N PRO A 35 7.45 0.69 18.88
CA PRO A 35 6.37 -0.31 18.81
C PRO A 35 5.07 0.20 18.19
N GLU A 36 4.68 1.44 18.51
CA GLU A 36 3.47 2.07 17.97
C GLU A 36 3.55 2.28 16.45
N VAL A 37 4.75 2.57 15.93
CA VAL A 37 4.97 2.70 14.49
C VAL A 37 4.94 1.33 13.83
N PHE A 38 5.53 0.31 14.44
CA PHE A 38 5.46 -1.06 13.92
C PHE A 38 4.02 -1.55 13.84
N ALA A 39 3.24 -1.37 14.91
CA ALA A 39 1.83 -1.77 14.97
C ALA A 39 0.98 -1.10 13.88
N ALA A 40 1.28 0.14 13.51
CA ALA A 40 0.57 0.87 12.47
C ALA A 40 0.76 0.30 11.04
N PHE A 41 1.83 -0.48 10.81
CA PHE A 41 2.13 -1.10 9.53
C PHE A 41 1.99 -2.63 9.55
N ALA A 42 1.86 -3.23 10.73
CA ALA A 42 1.77 -4.68 10.91
C ALA A 42 0.67 -5.28 10.02
N PHE A 43 0.97 -6.44 9.43
CA PHE A 43 -0.02 -7.18 8.66
C PHE A 43 -1.02 -7.86 9.58
N LYS A 44 -2.29 -7.85 9.18
CA LYS A 44 -3.38 -8.57 9.84
C LYS A 44 -3.98 -9.57 8.87
N ASN A 45 -4.54 -10.65 9.42
CA ASN A 45 -5.20 -11.70 8.65
C ASN A 45 -4.37 -12.16 7.44
N ASP A 46 -4.91 -12.04 6.24
CA ASP A 46 -4.34 -12.49 4.97
C ASP A 46 -3.61 -11.39 4.18
N GLU A 47 -3.50 -10.16 4.71
CA GLU A 47 -2.87 -9.00 4.04
C GLU A 47 -1.45 -9.30 3.55
N ARG A 48 -0.64 -10.01 4.34
CA ARG A 48 0.74 -10.38 3.94
C ARG A 48 0.73 -11.38 2.78
N SER A 49 -0.19 -12.34 2.80
CA SER A 49 -0.34 -13.32 1.74
C SER A 49 -0.79 -12.65 0.46
N PHE A 50 -1.76 -11.73 0.55
CA PHE A 50 -2.21 -10.87 -0.54
C PHE A 50 -1.04 -10.07 -1.14
N ALA A 51 -0.31 -9.31 -0.32
CA ALA A 51 0.80 -8.48 -0.78
C ALA A 51 1.88 -9.30 -1.50
N ARG A 52 2.20 -10.49 -0.99
CA ARG A 52 3.17 -11.39 -1.61
C ARG A 52 2.66 -11.87 -2.97
N ARG A 53 1.45 -12.42 -3.02
CA ARG A 53 0.85 -12.95 -4.25
C ARG A 53 0.70 -11.87 -5.33
N LEU A 54 0.33 -10.66 -4.93
CA LEU A 54 0.22 -9.53 -5.85
C LEU A 54 1.56 -9.20 -6.50
N LEU A 55 2.65 -9.15 -5.73
CA LEU A 55 4.00 -8.90 -6.25
C LEU A 55 4.55 -10.08 -7.05
N GLU A 56 4.19 -11.32 -6.71
CA GLU A 56 4.56 -12.50 -7.49
C GLU A 56 3.89 -12.51 -8.87
N ARG A 57 2.59 -12.15 -8.96
CA ARG A 57 1.85 -12.08 -10.23
C ARG A 57 2.19 -10.85 -11.06
N HIS A 58 2.39 -9.71 -10.40
CA HIS A 58 2.66 -8.43 -11.05
C HIS A 58 3.95 -7.81 -10.51
N PRO A 59 5.12 -8.33 -10.92
CA PRO A 59 6.42 -7.79 -10.47
C PRO A 59 6.67 -6.34 -10.90
N ARG A 60 5.89 -5.84 -11.89
CA ARG A 60 5.87 -4.43 -12.30
C ARG A 60 5.27 -3.50 -11.25
N TYR A 61 4.47 -4.01 -10.31
CA TYR A 61 3.90 -3.17 -9.26
C TYR A 61 4.95 -2.80 -8.22
N TRP A 62 5.03 -1.51 -7.93
CA TRP A 62 5.60 -1.05 -6.68
C TRP A 62 4.49 -0.99 -5.65
N LEU A 63 4.49 -1.95 -4.73
CA LEU A 63 3.51 -2.05 -3.66
C LEU A 63 4.01 -1.33 -2.41
N PHE A 64 3.09 -0.65 -1.73
CA PHE A 64 3.33 0.08 -0.51
C PHE A 64 2.32 -0.37 0.54
N ARG A 65 2.81 -0.71 1.73
CA ARG A 65 1.97 -0.82 2.92
C ARG A 65 1.64 0.59 3.40
N THR A 66 0.38 0.88 3.64
CA THR A 66 -0.07 2.15 4.20
C THR A 66 -0.11 2.08 5.73
N ASN A 67 -0.09 3.24 6.37
CA ASN A 67 -0.27 3.38 7.79
C ASN A 67 -1.77 3.21 8.14
N GLN A 68 -2.14 2.07 8.74
CA GLN A 68 -3.54 1.75 9.03
C GLN A 68 -4.19 2.71 10.04
N GLN A 69 -3.41 3.39 10.89
CA GLN A 69 -3.92 4.38 11.84
C GLN A 69 -4.29 5.70 11.17
N ARG A 70 -4.01 5.85 9.87
CA ARG A 70 -4.25 7.07 9.10
C ARG A 70 -5.36 6.92 8.08
N PHE A 71 -6.02 5.77 7.95
CA PHE A 71 -7.12 5.59 6.99
C PHE A 71 -6.72 5.92 5.54
N CYS A 72 -5.64 5.29 5.06
CA CYS A 72 -5.16 5.38 3.68
C CYS A 72 -5.44 4.11 2.86
N GLY A 73 -6.27 3.20 3.36
CA GLY A 73 -6.45 1.83 2.91
C GLY A 73 -5.42 0.89 3.55
N ASP A 74 -5.31 -0.31 3.00
CA ASP A 74 -4.30 -1.30 3.38
C ASP A 74 -3.04 -1.23 2.52
N PHE A 75 -3.20 -0.85 1.25
CA PHE A 75 -2.09 -0.76 0.30
C PHE A 75 -2.28 0.38 -0.69
N LEU A 76 -1.14 0.87 -1.19
CA LEU A 76 -1.06 1.63 -2.43
C LEU A 76 -0.19 0.82 -3.41
N ALA A 77 -0.62 0.68 -4.67
CA ALA A 77 0.18 0.06 -5.72
C ALA A 77 0.38 1.03 -6.87
N VAL A 78 1.60 1.10 -7.40
CA VAL A 78 1.92 1.90 -8.59
C VAL A 78 2.31 0.95 -9.71
N ASP A 79 1.61 1.03 -10.85
CA ASP A 79 2.01 0.33 -12.07
C ASP A 79 3.20 1.03 -12.73
N MET A 80 4.35 0.37 -12.70
CA MET A 80 5.58 0.89 -13.30
C MET A 80 5.72 0.53 -14.79
N ALA A 81 4.68 -0.02 -15.43
CA ALA A 81 4.70 -0.33 -16.87
C ALA A 81 4.98 0.92 -17.74
N SER A 82 4.47 2.08 -17.33
CA SER A 82 4.73 3.34 -18.05
C SER A 82 6.08 3.94 -17.63
N PRO A 83 6.94 4.34 -18.58
CA PRO A 83 8.13 5.12 -18.28
C PRO A 83 7.78 6.56 -17.85
N ASP A 84 6.69 7.12 -18.39
CA ASP A 84 6.18 8.44 -18.01
C ASP A 84 5.50 8.39 -16.64
N VAL A 85 5.99 9.23 -15.74
CA VAL A 85 5.55 9.38 -14.35
C VAL A 85 4.10 9.85 -14.24
N ALA A 86 3.66 10.73 -15.15
CA ALA A 86 2.30 11.27 -15.14
C ALA A 86 1.26 10.23 -15.56
N SER A 87 1.66 9.26 -16.38
CA SER A 87 0.79 8.20 -16.92
C SER A 87 0.75 6.91 -16.09
N ARG A 88 1.50 6.83 -14.97
CA ARG A 88 1.51 5.62 -14.12
C ARG A 88 0.21 5.49 -13.35
N ARG A 89 -0.43 4.32 -13.51
CA ARG A 89 -1.66 3.99 -12.77
C ARG A 89 -1.36 3.78 -11.29
N VAL A 90 -2.17 4.38 -10.43
CA VAL A 90 -2.11 4.20 -8.98
C VAL A 90 -3.38 3.51 -8.52
N LEU A 91 -3.22 2.49 -7.67
CA LEU A 91 -4.31 1.75 -7.06
C LEU A 91 -4.26 1.96 -5.54
N ALA A 92 -5.40 2.29 -4.94
CA ALA A 92 -5.58 2.31 -3.50
C ALA A 92 -6.45 1.12 -3.11
N ILE A 93 -5.94 0.23 -2.25
CA ILE A 93 -6.55 -1.07 -1.98
C ILE A 93 -6.91 -1.16 -0.49
N ASP A 94 -8.13 -1.58 -0.19
CA ASP A 94 -8.64 -1.83 1.16
C ASP A 94 -9.30 -3.22 1.20
N LEU A 95 -8.70 -4.15 1.96
CA LEU A 95 -9.15 -5.53 1.99
C LEU A 95 -10.38 -5.67 2.90
N LYS A 96 -11.41 -6.33 2.38
CA LYS A 96 -12.66 -6.63 3.09
C LYS A 96 -13.00 -8.10 2.93
N LEU A 97 -12.84 -8.86 4.01
CA LEU A 97 -13.04 -10.30 4.01
C LEU A 97 -14.44 -10.68 3.49
N GLY A 98 -14.47 -11.59 2.52
CA GLY A 98 -15.71 -12.13 1.95
C GLY A 98 -16.57 -11.12 1.18
N LYS A 99 -15.99 -10.02 0.69
CA LYS A 99 -16.68 -9.02 -0.14
C LYS A 99 -16.25 -9.10 -1.60
N ASP A 100 -17.19 -8.85 -2.50
CA ASP A 100 -16.89 -8.67 -3.92
C ASP A 100 -16.07 -7.40 -4.17
N VAL A 101 -15.43 -7.34 -5.34
CA VAL A 101 -14.62 -6.18 -5.72
C VAL A 101 -15.52 -5.01 -6.05
N VAL A 102 -15.23 -3.85 -5.45
CA VAL A 102 -15.89 -2.59 -5.78
C VAL A 102 -14.86 -1.53 -6.16
N GLU A 103 -15.07 -0.90 -7.30
CA GLU A 103 -14.29 0.24 -7.78
C GLU A 103 -14.89 1.57 -7.32
N GLY A 104 -14.09 2.63 -7.33
CA GLY A 104 -14.53 3.98 -6.96
C GLY A 104 -14.65 4.22 -5.44
N GLY A 105 -14.30 3.23 -4.62
CA GLY A 105 -14.28 3.34 -3.16
C GLY A 105 -15.62 3.02 -2.48
N GLY A 106 -16.60 2.49 -3.21
CA GLY A 106 -17.78 1.89 -2.60
C GLY A 106 -17.36 0.80 -1.60
N GLY A 107 -18.02 0.74 -0.44
CA GLY A 107 -17.66 -0.21 0.63
C GLY A 107 -16.41 0.13 1.44
N ALA A 108 -15.66 1.19 1.10
CA ALA A 108 -14.45 1.59 1.82
C ALA A 108 -14.74 2.29 3.16
N GLY A 109 -15.94 2.85 3.35
CA GLY A 109 -16.25 3.69 4.51
C GLY A 109 -15.26 4.83 4.66
N ASN A 110 -14.66 4.97 5.85
CA ASN A 110 -13.66 6.01 6.13
C ASN A 110 -12.24 5.66 5.67
N SER A 111 -12.01 4.49 5.08
CA SER A 111 -10.68 3.91 4.89
C SER A 111 -9.79 4.69 3.91
N PHE A 112 -10.29 5.66 3.16
CA PHE A 112 -9.50 6.46 2.20
C PHE A 112 -9.45 7.97 2.50
N THR A 113 -9.80 8.40 3.72
CA THR A 113 -9.82 9.82 4.09
C THR A 113 -8.45 10.51 4.02
N GLN A 114 -7.34 9.77 4.11
CA GLN A 114 -5.98 10.30 3.97
C GLN A 114 -5.25 9.73 2.75
N LEU A 115 -5.99 9.25 1.74
CA LEU A 115 -5.39 8.66 0.55
C LEU A 115 -4.50 9.67 -0.19
N ASP A 116 -4.97 10.91 -0.36
CA ASP A 116 -4.23 11.95 -1.07
C ASP A 116 -2.90 12.27 -0.38
N ALA A 117 -2.88 12.25 0.96
CA ALA A 117 -1.65 12.42 1.73
C ALA A 117 -0.66 11.26 1.52
N ALA A 118 -1.15 10.02 1.38
CA ALA A 118 -0.31 8.86 1.08
C ALA A 118 0.26 8.91 -0.34
N VAL A 119 -0.53 9.35 -1.32
CA VAL A 119 -0.08 9.58 -2.71
C VAL A 119 0.99 10.67 -2.73
N ALA A 120 0.74 11.80 -2.08
CA ALA A 120 1.71 12.89 -1.97
C ALA A 120 3.01 12.45 -1.28
N ASP A 121 2.95 11.59 -0.26
CA ASP A 121 4.15 11.01 0.37
C ASP A 121 4.99 10.20 -0.63
N VAL A 122 4.35 9.35 -1.45
CA VAL A 122 5.03 8.54 -2.46
C VAL A 122 5.61 9.43 -3.56
N ALA A 123 4.82 10.36 -4.10
CA ALA A 123 5.23 11.31 -5.14
C ALA A 123 6.46 12.11 -4.69
N ARG A 124 6.38 12.78 -3.53
CA ARG A 124 7.45 13.63 -2.99
C ARG A 124 8.73 12.85 -2.70
N ARG A 125 8.62 11.63 -2.17
CA ARG A 125 9.79 10.86 -1.72
C ARG A 125 10.51 10.13 -2.83
N LEU A 126 9.76 9.61 -3.79
CA LEU A 126 10.28 8.69 -4.79
C LEU A 126 10.24 9.27 -6.21
N GLY A 127 9.44 10.31 -6.46
CA GLY A 127 9.30 10.91 -7.79
C GLY A 127 8.73 9.94 -8.83
N VAL A 128 8.05 8.88 -8.39
CA VAL A 128 7.58 7.80 -9.29
C VAL A 128 6.14 7.94 -9.74
N ILE A 129 5.39 8.89 -9.22
CA ILE A 129 4.03 9.24 -9.66
C ILE A 129 3.87 10.76 -9.59
N SER A 130 2.92 11.30 -10.34
CA SER A 130 2.48 12.69 -10.18
C SER A 130 1.94 12.91 -8.76
N PRO A 131 2.18 14.07 -8.13
CA PRO A 131 1.49 14.44 -6.88
C PRO A 131 -0.03 14.50 -7.04
N ASP A 132 -0.51 14.75 -8.26
CA ASP A 132 -1.94 14.83 -8.60
C ASP A 132 -2.50 13.51 -9.14
N ALA A 133 -1.75 12.41 -9.02
CA ALA A 133 -2.20 11.11 -9.49
C ALA A 133 -3.49 10.71 -8.76
N ALA A 134 -4.58 10.53 -9.52
CA ALA A 134 -5.86 10.08 -9.00
C ALA A 134 -5.85 8.54 -8.84
N PRO A 135 -5.84 8.00 -7.61
CA PRO A 135 -5.78 6.55 -7.43
C PRO A 135 -7.14 5.93 -7.73
N LEU A 136 -7.14 4.81 -8.45
CA LEU A 136 -8.31 3.95 -8.51
C LEU A 136 -8.46 3.24 -7.16
N ARG A 137 -9.60 3.51 -6.50
CA ARG A 137 -9.94 2.89 -5.22
C ARG A 137 -10.57 1.53 -5.45
N LEU A 138 -10.02 0.51 -4.81
CA LEU A 138 -10.45 -0.87 -4.87
C LEU A 138 -10.71 -1.39 -3.46
N THR A 139 -11.89 -1.94 -3.24
CA THR A 139 -12.23 -2.68 -2.02
C THR A 139 -12.63 -4.10 -2.39
N GLY A 140 -12.42 -5.06 -1.49
CA GLY A 140 -12.88 -6.43 -1.69
C GLY A 140 -12.04 -7.47 -0.96
N ASP A 141 -12.43 -8.72 -1.09
CA ASP A 141 -11.67 -9.85 -0.57
C ASP A 141 -10.33 -9.99 -1.29
N ALA A 142 -9.31 -10.48 -0.58
CA ALA A 142 -7.98 -10.66 -1.14
C ALA A 142 -7.97 -11.54 -2.40
N SER A 143 -8.75 -12.63 -2.40
CA SER A 143 -8.82 -13.55 -3.54
C SER A 143 -9.51 -12.92 -4.75
N SER A 144 -10.62 -12.22 -4.52
CA SER A 144 -11.38 -11.50 -5.56
C SER A 144 -10.57 -10.35 -6.17
N LEU A 145 -9.87 -9.57 -5.34
CA LEU A 145 -9.00 -8.50 -5.81
C LEU A 145 -7.82 -9.03 -6.64
N LEU A 146 -7.19 -10.13 -6.20
CA LEU A 146 -6.14 -10.77 -6.98
C LEU A 146 -6.66 -11.27 -8.34
N ALA A 147 -7.86 -11.84 -8.40
CA ALA A 147 -8.45 -12.27 -9.66
C ALA A 147 -8.81 -11.08 -10.58
N HIS A 148 -9.30 -9.99 -10.01
CA HIS A 148 -9.64 -8.77 -10.73
C HIS A 148 -8.41 -8.05 -11.32
N LEU A 149 -7.28 -8.10 -10.64
CA LEU A 149 -6.03 -7.46 -11.10
C LEU A 149 -5.25 -8.32 -12.13
N GLY A 150 -5.57 -9.61 -12.24
CA GLY A 150 -4.97 -10.57 -13.17
C GLY A 150 -3.82 -11.38 -12.58
#